data_AF-A0A517WDF6-F1
#
_entry.id   AF-A0A517WDF6-F1
#
_cell.length_a   1.000
_cell.length_b   1.000
_cell.length_c   1.000
_cell.angle_alpha   90.00
_cell.angle_beta   90.00
_cell.angle_gamma   90.00
#
_symmetry.space_group_name_H-M   'P 1'
#
loop_
_entity.id
_entity.type
_entity.pdbx_description
1 polymer ?
#
loop_
_entity_poly.entity_id
_entity_poly.type
_entity_poly.pdbx_seq_one_letter_code
_entity_poly.pdbx_strand_id
1 'polypeptide(L)'
;MHWAVQMLLVLWPFFLIVGVFLCLHLITMCTGNSAPGWQLRCTECDRTRDADEAGVTRIGAASIGKVTFGYCSECQGFRWIAIERKPNFEHASE
;
A
#
# COMPACT_ATOMS: atom_id res chain seq x y z
N MET A 1 -45.57 -9.03 2.08
CA MET A 1 -44.57 -9.99 2.60
C MET A 1 -43.40 -10.20 1.63
N HIS A 2 -43.62 -10.35 0.33
CA HIS A 2 -42.53 -10.48 -0.68
C HIS A 2 -41.49 -9.35 -0.65
N TRP A 3 -41.93 -8.09 -0.51
CA TRP A 3 -41.02 -6.92 -0.49
C TRP A 3 -40.05 -6.91 0.70
N ALA A 4 -40.49 -7.41 1.86
CA ALA A 4 -39.64 -7.48 3.05
C ALA A 4 -38.54 -8.54 2.91
N VAL A 5 -38.87 -9.70 2.33
CA VAL A 5 -37.89 -10.77 2.05
C VAL A 5 -36.89 -10.34 0.97
N GLN A 6 -37.37 -9.65 -0.07
CA GLN A 6 -36.52 -9.09 -1.13
C GLN A 6 -35.52 -8.06 -0.58
N MET A 7 -35.98 -7.15 0.30
CA MET A 7 -35.09 -6.19 0.96
C MET A 7 -34.09 -6.87 1.87
N LEU A 8 -34.53 -7.88 2.63
CA LEU A 8 -33.63 -8.61 3.53
C LEU A 8 -32.51 -9.28 2.74
N LEU A 9 -32.83 -9.90 1.59
CA LEU A 9 -31.89 -10.58 0.69
C LEU A 9 -30.88 -9.64 0.01
N VAL A 10 -31.19 -8.35 -0.13
CA VAL A 10 -30.31 -7.35 -0.76
C VAL A 10 -29.51 -6.54 0.27
N LEU A 11 -30.05 -6.33 1.46
CA LEU A 11 -29.40 -5.54 2.49
C LEU A 11 -28.36 -6.35 3.28
N TRP A 12 -28.65 -7.61 3.60
CA TRP A 12 -27.72 -8.46 4.36
C TRP A 12 -26.34 -8.66 3.69
N PRO A 13 -26.20 -8.91 2.37
CA PRO A 13 -24.89 -9.07 1.75
C PRO A 13 -24.16 -7.73 1.64
N PHE A 14 -24.88 -6.61 1.52
CA PHE A 14 -24.29 -5.27 1.52
C PHE A 14 -23.58 -4.98 2.85
N PHE A 15 -24.25 -5.23 3.98
CA PHE A 15 -23.61 -5.07 5.30
C PHE A 15 -22.46 -6.06 5.51
N LEU A 16 -22.58 -7.29 5.01
CA LEU A 16 -21.51 -8.29 5.06
C LEU A 16 -20.28 -7.83 4.26
N ILE A 17 -20.49 -7.36 3.02
CA ILE A 17 -19.44 -6.82 2.15
C ILE A 17 -18.78 -5.60 2.81
N VAL A 18 -19.56 -4.62 3.28
CA VAL A 18 -19.03 -3.43 3.96
C VAL A 18 -18.22 -3.82 5.19
N GLY A 19 -18.71 -4.77 6.00
CA GLY A 19 -18.00 -5.28 7.17
C GLY A 19 -16.66 -5.96 6.81
N VAL A 20 -16.63 -6.77 5.75
CA VAL A 20 -15.40 -7.39 5.24
C VAL A 20 -14.40 -6.34 4.77
N PHE A 21 -14.82 -5.33 4.01
CA PHE A 21 -13.94 -4.25 3.56
C PHE A 21 -13.37 -3.44 4.73
N LEU A 22 -14.20 -3.12 5.74
CA LEU A 22 -13.74 -2.46 6.97
C LEU A 22 -12.73 -3.30 7.74
N CYS A 23 -13.00 -4.59 7.93
CA CYS A 23 -12.04 -5.50 8.55
C CYS A 23 -10.73 -5.58 7.76
N LEU A 24 -10.80 -5.71 6.43
CA LEU A 24 -9.61 -5.77 5.59
C LEU A 24 -8.79 -4.48 5.70
N HIS A 25 -9.44 -3.32 5.71
CA HIS A 25 -8.78 -2.02 5.85
C HIS A 25 -8.16 -1.84 7.25
N LEU A 26 -8.84 -2.29 8.30
CA LEU A 26 -8.29 -2.27 9.65
C LEU A 26 -7.11 -3.23 9.78
N ILE A 27 -7.19 -4.42 9.19
CA ILE A 27 -6.07 -5.37 9.15
C ILE A 27 -4.89 -4.75 8.42
N THR A 28 -5.06 -4.13 7.25
CA THR A 28 -3.95 -3.48 6.53
C THR A 28 -3.34 -2.31 7.30
N MET A 29 -4.15 -1.58 8.08
CA MET A 29 -3.65 -0.53 8.98
C MET A 29 -2.90 -1.11 10.20
N CYS A 30 -3.40 -2.19 10.79
CA CYS A 30 -2.84 -2.82 11.99
C CYS A 30 -1.63 -3.70 11.72
N THR A 31 -1.59 -4.42 10.59
CA THR A 31 -0.47 -5.31 10.26
C THR A 31 0.77 -4.54 9.85
N GLY A 32 0.73 -3.20 9.85
CA GLY A 32 1.86 -2.38 9.48
C GLY A 32 2.25 -2.71 8.06
N ASN A 33 1.64 -2.01 7.11
CA ASN A 33 1.91 -2.23 5.70
C ASN A 33 3.32 -1.72 5.27
N SER A 34 4.26 -1.78 6.20
CA SER A 34 5.69 -1.59 6.08
C SER A 34 6.19 -2.50 4.97
N ALA A 35 6.93 -1.92 4.03
CA ALA A 35 7.75 -2.66 3.10
C ALA A 35 9.18 -2.66 3.66
N PRO A 36 9.48 -3.44 4.73
CA PRO A 36 10.81 -3.49 5.29
C PRO A 36 11.78 -3.91 4.19
N GLY A 37 12.86 -3.14 4.01
CA GLY A 37 13.85 -3.39 2.97
C GLY A 37 13.57 -2.78 1.62
N TRP A 38 12.58 -1.91 1.52
CA TRP A 38 12.34 -1.11 0.32
C TRP A 38 12.69 0.35 0.58
N GLN A 39 13.21 0.99 -0.45
CA GLN A 39 13.51 2.42 -0.49
C GLN A 39 12.85 3.06 -1.71
N LEU A 40 12.50 4.32 -1.54
CA LEU A 40 12.05 5.22 -2.59
C LEU A 40 13.24 6.06 -3.03
N ARG A 41 13.63 6.00 -4.30
CA ARG A 41 14.69 6.83 -4.87
C ARG A 41 14.11 7.80 -5.89
N CYS A 42 14.38 9.10 -5.75
CA CYS A 42 14.08 10.06 -6.81
C CYS A 42 14.95 9.76 -8.03
N THR A 43 14.35 9.62 -9.21
CA THR A 43 15.13 9.32 -10.43
C THR A 43 15.93 10.51 -10.96
N GLU A 44 15.70 11.71 -10.41
CA GLU A 44 16.35 12.96 -10.85
C GLU A 44 17.54 13.32 -9.95
N CYS A 45 17.35 13.32 -8.64
CA CYS A 45 18.37 13.77 -7.67
C CYS A 45 18.96 12.65 -6.82
N ASP A 46 18.60 11.39 -7.09
CA ASP A 46 19.05 10.19 -6.37
C ASP A 46 18.80 10.14 -4.87
N ARG A 47 18.06 11.12 -4.31
CA ARG A 47 17.67 11.10 -2.91
C ARG A 47 16.84 9.85 -2.63
N THR A 48 17.28 9.09 -1.65
CA THR A 48 16.56 7.93 -1.14
C THR A 48 15.79 8.28 0.13
N ARG A 49 14.68 7.58 0.35
CA ARG A 49 13.91 7.58 1.60
C ARG A 49 13.37 6.20 1.85
N ASP A 50 13.22 5.82 3.11
CA ASP A 50 12.66 4.52 3.44
C ASP A 50 11.17 4.46 3.11
N ALA A 51 10.74 3.35 2.51
CA ALA A 51 9.38 3.20 2.02
C ALA A 51 8.34 3.10 3.17
N ASP A 52 8.76 2.59 4.32
CA ASP A 52 7.97 2.56 5.56
C ASP A 52 7.73 3.98 6.12
N GLU A 53 8.76 4.82 6.18
CA GLU A 53 8.66 6.22 6.61
C GLU A 53 7.81 7.07 5.66
N ALA A 54 7.76 6.70 4.39
CA ALA A 54 6.96 7.37 3.38
C ALA A 54 5.48 6.94 3.36
N GLY A 55 5.07 6.06 4.28
CA GLY A 55 3.68 5.57 4.36
C GLY A 55 3.28 4.68 3.18
N VAL A 56 4.25 4.10 2.47
CA VAL A 56 3.97 3.27 1.29
C VAL A 56 3.45 1.92 1.75
N THR A 57 2.15 1.74 1.56
CA THR A 57 1.43 0.49 1.81
C THR A 57 1.59 -0.43 0.59
N ARG A 58 2.54 -1.37 0.65
CA ARG A 58 2.72 -2.45 -0.34
C ARG A 58 1.94 -3.72 0.01
N ILE A 59 0.87 -4.04 -0.73
CA ILE A 59 0.18 -5.34 -0.64
C ILE A 59 0.71 -6.24 -1.76
N GLY A 60 1.47 -7.28 -1.41
CA GLY A 60 1.69 -8.48 -2.25
C GLY A 60 2.30 -8.33 -3.66
N ALA A 61 3.02 -7.26 -3.99
CA ALA A 61 3.61 -7.13 -5.33
C ALA A 61 5.04 -7.71 -5.41
N ALA A 62 5.31 -8.73 -6.21
CA ALA A 62 6.68 -9.22 -6.47
C ALA A 62 7.42 -8.45 -7.59
N SER A 63 6.89 -7.31 -8.05
CA SER A 63 7.47 -6.58 -9.19
C SER A 63 8.71 -5.78 -8.80
N ILE A 64 9.85 -6.13 -9.39
CA ILE A 64 11.12 -5.39 -9.36
C ILE A 64 11.03 -4.23 -10.37
N GLY A 65 11.52 -3.04 -10.01
CA GLY A 65 11.61 -1.90 -10.93
C GLY A 65 10.33 -1.06 -11.09
N LYS A 66 9.47 -1.00 -10.08
CA LYS A 66 8.31 -0.07 -10.10
C LYS A 66 8.79 1.37 -9.95
N VAL A 67 8.21 2.26 -10.75
CA VAL A 67 8.30 3.71 -10.59
C VAL A 67 6.91 4.26 -10.31
N THR A 68 6.82 5.22 -9.39
CA THR A 68 5.59 5.95 -9.06
C THR A 68 5.81 7.44 -9.25
N PHE A 69 4.73 8.19 -9.44
CA PHE A 69 4.79 9.63 -9.43
C PHE A 69 4.70 10.12 -7.98
N GLY A 70 5.63 10.98 -7.56
CA GLY A 70 5.70 11.47 -6.18
C GLY A 70 6.38 12.83 -6.08
N TYR A 71 6.19 13.51 -4.95
CA TYR A 71 6.85 14.79 -4.69
C TYR A 71 8.23 14.57 -4.08
N CYS A 72 9.25 15.22 -4.63
CA CYS A 72 10.59 15.23 -4.06
C CYS A 72 10.85 16.56 -3.35
N SER A 73 11.20 16.52 -2.06
CA SER A 73 11.51 17.72 -1.27
C SER A 73 12.79 18.43 -1.72
N GLU A 74 13.76 17.70 -2.29
CA GLU A 74 15.01 18.28 -2.78
C GLU A 74 14.81 18.98 -4.12
N CYS A 75 14.11 18.35 -5.06
CA CYS A 75 13.77 18.96 -6.35
C CYS A 75 12.61 19.96 -6.26
N GLN A 76 11.96 20.07 -5.08
CA GLN A 76 10.78 20.87 -4.83
C GLN A 76 9.65 20.70 -5.87
N GLY A 77 9.47 19.49 -6.38
CA GLY A 77 8.54 19.23 -7.46
C GLY A 77 8.16 17.76 -7.61
N PHE A 78 7.18 17.52 -8.49
CA PHE A 78 6.79 16.15 -8.83
C PHE A 78 7.83 15.50 -9.74
N ARG A 79 8.22 14.29 -9.36
CA ARG A 79 9.24 13.48 -10.03
C ARG A 79 8.81 12.03 -10.08
N TRP A 80 9.47 11.29 -10.95
CA TRP A 80 9.42 9.84 -10.91
C TRP A 80 10.25 9.33 -9.75
N ILE A 81 9.66 8.45 -8.95
CA ILE A 81 10.25 7.87 -7.77
C ILE A 81 10.32 6.35 -7.99
N ALA A 82 11.54 5.83 -8.07
CA ALA A 82 11.80 4.40 -8.15
C ALA A 82 11.56 3.75 -6.79
N ILE A 83 10.88 2.61 -6.79
CA ILE A 83 10.65 1.77 -5.62
C ILE A 83 11.54 0.54 -5.77
N GLU A 84 12.65 0.53 -5.04
CA GLU A 84 13.70 -0.47 -5.15
C GLU A 84 14.01 -1.10 -3.79
N ARG A 85 14.64 -2.29 -3.81
CA ARG A 85 15.11 -2.90 -2.55
C ARG A 85 16.34 -2.16 -2.06
N LYS A 86 16.46 -2.02 -0.74
CA LYS A 86 17.68 -1.57 -0.10
C LYS A 86 18.80 -2.58 -0.38
N PRO A 87 20.01 -2.13 -0.74
CA PRO A 87 21.11 -3.02 -1.09
C PRO A 87 21.59 -3.93 0.07
N ASN A 88 21.41 -3.50 1.32
CA ASN A 88 21.85 -4.24 2.52
C ASN A 88 20.69 -4.84 3.34
N PHE A 89 19.53 -5.10 2.72
CA PHE A 89 18.47 -5.81 3.45
C PHE A 89 18.76 -7.31 3.42
N GLU A 90 19.49 -7.79 4.42
CA GLU A 90 19.66 -9.22 4.66
C GLU A 90 18.29 -9.90 4.73
N HIS A 91 18.16 -11.01 4.01
CA HIS A 91 16.97 -11.85 4.01
C HIS A 91 16.71 -12.38 5.42
N ALA A 92 15.94 -11.65 6.22
CA ALA A 92 15.23 -12.23 7.36
C ALA A 92 14.10 -13.12 6.82
N SER A 93 14.49 -14.28 6.30
CA SER A 93 13.61 -15.40 5.99
C SER A 93 14.02 -16.57 6.87
N GLU A 94 13.40 -16.67 8.04
CA GLU A 94 13.14 -17.93 8.76
C GLU A 94 11.64 -18.01 9.02
#